data_AF-A0A0G2QA50-F1
#
_entry.id   AF-A0A0G2QA50-F1
#
_cell.length_a   1.000
_cell.length_b   1.000
_cell.length_c   1.000
_cell.angle_alpha   90.00
_cell.angle_beta   90.00
_cell.angle_gamma   90.00
#
_symmetry.space_group_name_H-M   'P 1'
#
loop_
_entity.id
_entity.type
_entity.pdbx_description
1 polymer ?
#
loop_
_entity_poly.entity_id
_entity_poly.type
_entity_poly.pdbx_seq_one_letter_code
_entity_poly.pdbx_strand_id
1 'polypeptide(L)'
;MDLFARRVIGWSLSANADTALISSALRMAYEVRGQPRDVMFHSDQGSQYTGLKYQQLLWRYRIKQSVSRRGNCWDNSPMERFFRSLKTEWVPTDGYVGKDEARQQISGYILNYYNSVRPHHYNGGLTPEESENRYRFYCKTVANIT
;
A
#
# COMPACT_ATOMS: atom_id res chain seq x y z
N MET A 1 -1.03 1.44 -0.46
CA MET A 1 -0.13 2.03 0.56
C MET A 1 -0.97 2.90 1.48
N ASP A 2 -0.66 2.91 2.77
CA ASP A 2 -1.18 3.92 3.69
C ASP A 2 -0.32 5.19 3.59
N LEU A 3 -0.94 6.32 3.26
CA LEU A 3 -0.23 7.56 3.00
C LEU A 3 0.27 8.25 4.27
N PHE A 4 -0.27 7.92 5.45
CA PHE A 4 0.12 8.55 6.72
C PHE A 4 1.62 8.39 7.01
N ALA A 5 2.14 7.16 6.90
CA ALA A 5 3.56 6.86 7.13
C ALA A 5 4.26 6.27 5.91
N ARG A 6 3.57 6.24 4.75
CA ARG A 6 4.01 5.56 3.52
C ARG A 6 4.19 4.05 3.68
N ARG A 7 3.48 3.43 4.62
CA ARG A 7 3.56 1.99 4.86
C ARG A 7 2.80 1.19 3.80
N VAL A 8 3.41 0.13 3.28
CA VAL A 8 2.69 -0.83 2.44
C VAL A 8 1.99 -1.84 3.34
N ILE A 9 0.67 -1.71 3.43
CA ILE A 9 -0.20 -2.48 4.34
C ILE A 9 -0.94 -3.64 3.66
N GLY A 10 -0.86 -3.74 2.34
CA GLY A 10 -1.48 -4.82 1.57
C GLY A 10 -0.88 -4.90 0.17
N TRP A 11 -0.72 -6.13 -0.31
CA TRP A 11 -0.14 -6.44 -1.61
C TRP A 11 -0.68 -7.79 -2.10
N SER A 12 -0.50 -8.07 -3.38
CA SER A 12 -0.83 -9.35 -3.99
C SER A 12 0.02 -9.53 -5.25
N LEU A 13 0.22 -10.78 -5.68
CA LEU A 13 0.99 -11.13 -6.86
C LEU A 13 0.19 -12.10 -7.73
N SER A 14 0.05 -11.75 -9.01
CA SER A 14 -0.63 -12.56 -10.03
C SER A 14 0.08 -12.39 -11.37
N ALA A 15 -0.11 -13.36 -12.27
CA ALA A 15 0.31 -13.22 -13.66
C ALA A 15 -0.57 -12.24 -14.45
N ASN A 16 -1.79 -11.97 -13.97
CA ASN A 16 -2.77 -11.14 -14.65
C ASN A 16 -3.03 -9.86 -13.86
N ALA A 17 -3.03 -8.72 -14.57
CA ALA A 17 -3.39 -7.42 -14.01
C ALA A 17 -4.92 -7.22 -14.04
N ASP A 18 -5.62 -7.99 -13.20
CA ASP A 18 -7.09 -8.05 -13.16
C ASP A 18 -7.70 -7.52 -11.85
N THR A 19 -9.04 -7.48 -11.79
CA THR A 19 -9.77 -7.05 -10.60
C THR A 19 -9.52 -7.97 -9.40
N ALA A 20 -9.21 -9.25 -9.61
CA ALA A 20 -8.96 -10.19 -8.51
C ALA A 20 -7.63 -9.89 -7.81
N LEU A 21 -6.60 -9.50 -8.57
CA LEU A 21 -5.32 -9.05 -8.05
C LEU A 21 -5.49 -7.86 -7.09
N ILE A 22 -6.12 -6.77 -7.57
CA ILE A 22 -6.31 -5.56 -6.76
C ILE A 22 -7.26 -5.80 -5.58
N SER A 23 -8.28 -6.65 -5.75
CA SER A 23 -9.22 -7.00 -4.67
C SER A 23 -8.49 -7.74 -3.54
N SER A 24 -7.57 -8.64 -3.89
CA SER A 24 -6.79 -9.39 -2.90
C SER A 24 -5.86 -8.47 -2.10
N ALA A 25 -5.19 -7.53 -2.76
CA ALA A 25 -4.35 -6.53 -2.10
C ALA A 25 -5.18 -5.61 -1.16
N LEU A 26 -6.35 -5.16 -1.60
CA LEU A 26 -7.25 -4.34 -0.78
C LEU A 26 -7.77 -5.12 0.44
N ARG A 27 -8.17 -6.39 0.27
CA ARG A 27 -8.60 -7.25 1.39
C ARG A 27 -7.52 -7.37 2.45
N MET A 28 -6.28 -7.65 2.03
CA MET A 28 -5.15 -7.71 2.96
C MET A 28 -4.98 -6.39 3.72
N ALA A 29 -4.99 -5.25 3.01
CA ALA A 29 -4.88 -3.94 3.64
C ALA A 29 -6.00 -3.64 4.65
N TYR A 30 -7.23 -4.02 4.31
CA TYR A 30 -8.40 -3.85 5.18
C TYR A 30 -8.28 -4.65 6.47
N GLU A 31 -7.91 -5.94 6.37
CA GLU A 31 -7.71 -6.80 7.54
C GLU A 31 -6.53 -6.34 8.41
N VAL A 32 -5.39 -5.99 7.79
CA VAL A 32 -4.19 -5.50 8.50
C VAL A 32 -4.48 -4.21 9.29
N ARG A 33 -5.41 -3.37 8.82
CA ARG A 33 -5.82 -2.14 9.50
C ARG A 33 -6.98 -2.33 10.49
N GLY A 34 -7.40 -3.57 10.75
CA GLY A 34 -8.47 -3.86 11.71
C GLY A 34 -9.85 -3.43 11.21
N GLN A 35 -10.10 -3.59 9.90
CA GLN A 35 -11.42 -3.37 9.29
C GLN A 35 -11.96 -1.93 9.47
N PRO A 36 -11.18 -0.90 9.08
CA PRO A 36 -11.55 0.49 9.32
C PRO A 36 -12.81 0.89 8.54
N ARG A 37 -13.57 1.84 9.09
CA ARG A 37 -14.73 2.45 8.43
C ARG A 37 -14.40 3.89 8.03
N ASP A 38 -15.13 4.41 7.05
CA ASP A 38 -15.08 5.82 6.64
C ASP A 38 -13.70 6.28 6.14
N VAL A 39 -12.94 5.34 5.56
CA VAL A 39 -11.65 5.60 4.91
C VAL A 39 -11.80 5.82 3.42
N MET A 40 -10.81 6.49 2.83
CA MET A 40 -10.75 6.73 1.39
C MET A 40 -9.72 5.82 0.73
N PHE A 41 -10.09 5.19 -0.37
CA PHE A 41 -9.17 4.52 -1.28
C PHE A 41 -8.95 5.39 -2.51
N HIS A 42 -7.70 5.74 -2.78
CA HIS A 42 -7.33 6.51 -3.96
C HIS A 42 -6.64 5.63 -5.00
N SER A 43 -7.05 5.73 -6.27
CA SER A 43 -6.40 5.06 -7.41
C SER A 43 -6.27 5.98 -8.61
N ASP A 44 -5.48 5.54 -9.60
CA ASP A 44 -5.57 6.06 -10.96
C ASP A 44 -6.87 5.60 -11.67
N GLN A 45 -7.03 6.04 -12.91
CA GLN A 45 -8.17 5.71 -13.78
C GLN A 45 -8.07 4.31 -14.43
N GLY A 46 -7.24 3.40 -13.88
CA GLY A 46 -7.12 2.04 -14.39
C GLY A 46 -8.47 1.30 -14.42
N SER A 47 -8.73 0.60 -15.52
CA SER A 47 -10.00 -0.11 -15.74
C SER A 47 -10.28 -1.19 -14.68
N GLN A 48 -9.23 -1.73 -14.04
CA GLN A 48 -9.41 -2.70 -12.96
C GLN A 48 -10.12 -2.06 -11.76
N TYR A 49 -9.84 -0.79 -11.46
CA TYR A 49 -10.37 -0.04 -10.31
C TYR A 49 -11.79 0.49 -10.54
N THR A 50 -12.24 0.58 -11.80
CA THR A 50 -13.58 1.05 -12.16
C THR A 50 -14.56 -0.10 -12.42
N GLY A 51 -14.10 -1.35 -12.38
CA GLY A 51 -14.94 -2.53 -12.56
C GLY A 51 -15.95 -2.75 -11.43
N LEU A 52 -17.14 -3.27 -11.79
CA LEU A 52 -18.27 -3.48 -10.88
C LEU A 52 -17.89 -4.28 -9.63
N LYS A 53 -17.12 -5.37 -9.79
CA LYS A 53 -16.70 -6.22 -8.66
C LYS A 53 -15.85 -5.46 -7.64
N TYR A 54 -15.01 -4.53 -8.10
CA TYR A 54 -14.16 -3.73 -7.22
C TYR A 54 -14.98 -2.66 -6.48
N GLN A 55 -15.91 -2.00 -7.19
CA GLN A 55 -16.82 -1.04 -6.58
C GLN A 55 -17.71 -1.69 -5.51
N GLN A 56 -18.22 -2.89 -5.77
CA GLN A 56 -18.99 -3.68 -4.79
C GLN A 56 -18.15 -4.02 -3.55
N LEU A 57 -16.86 -4.35 -3.72
CA LEU A 57 -15.95 -4.62 -2.62
C LEU A 57 -15.73 -3.37 -1.75
N LEU A 58 -15.45 -2.22 -2.38
CA LEU A 58 -15.30 -0.95 -1.68
C LEU A 58 -16.57 -0.57 -0.91
N TRP A 59 -17.74 -0.73 -1.53
CA TRP A 59 -19.03 -0.49 -0.89
C TRP A 59 -19.24 -1.40 0.34
N ARG A 60 -18.95 -2.70 0.21
CA ARG A 60 -19.05 -3.67 1.33
C ARG A 60 -18.16 -3.28 2.51
N TYR A 61 -16.97 -2.74 2.23
CA TYR A 61 -16.03 -2.28 3.26
C TYR A 61 -16.25 -0.83 3.71
N ARG A 62 -17.28 -0.14 3.18
CA ARG A 62 -17.57 1.27 3.48
C ARG A 62 -16.36 2.18 3.20
N ILE A 63 -15.66 1.89 2.11
CA ILE A 63 -14.50 2.65 1.65
C ILE A 63 -14.95 3.59 0.54
N LYS A 64 -14.69 4.88 0.71
CA LYS A 64 -14.97 5.89 -0.32
C LYS A 64 -13.90 5.84 -1.40
N GLN A 65 -14.30 5.64 -2.65
CA GLN A 65 -13.36 5.72 -3.77
C GLN A 65 -13.04 7.17 -4.11
N SER A 66 -11.76 7.44 -4.38
CA SER A 66 -11.26 8.65 -5.01
C SER A 66 -10.39 8.25 -6.20
N VAL A 67 -10.51 8.97 -7.31
CA VAL A 67 -9.77 8.66 -8.53
C VAL A 67 -9.04 9.92 -9.00
N SER A 68 -7.80 9.79 -9.41
CA SER A 68 -7.03 10.93 -9.91
C SER A 68 -7.69 11.57 -11.14
N ARG A 69 -7.54 12.88 -11.26
CA ARG A 69 -7.95 13.60 -12.48
C ARG A 69 -7.04 13.18 -13.63
N ARG A 70 -7.61 13.13 -14.84
CA ARG A 70 -6.82 12.83 -16.05
C ARG A 70 -5.70 13.87 -16.17
N GLY A 71 -4.45 13.41 -16.23
CA GLY A 71 -3.27 14.28 -16.29
C GLY A 71 -2.72 14.77 -14.94
N ASN A 72 -3.28 14.35 -13.79
CA ASN A 72 -2.71 14.67 -12.47
C ASN A 72 -1.82 13.54 -11.94
N CYS A 73 -0.51 13.60 -12.19
CA CYS A 73 0.45 12.59 -11.73
C CYS A 73 0.77 12.70 -10.23
N TRP A 74 0.51 13.86 -9.59
CA TRP A 74 0.92 14.11 -8.22
C TRP A 74 0.24 13.19 -7.21
N ASP A 75 -1.02 12.84 -7.46
CA ASP A 75 -1.81 12.00 -6.55
C ASP A 75 -1.27 10.55 -6.47
N ASN A 76 -0.66 10.06 -7.56
CA ASN A 76 -0.08 8.71 -7.65
C ASN A 76 1.43 8.66 -7.36
N SER A 77 2.08 9.82 -7.22
CA SER A 77 3.53 9.92 -7.01
C SER A 77 4.10 9.05 -5.86
N PRO A 78 3.40 8.81 -4.73
CA PRO A 78 3.92 7.94 -3.68
C PRO A 78 4.02 6.48 -4.12
N MET A 79 3.03 5.99 -4.87
CA MET A 79 3.01 4.63 -5.41
C MET A 79 4.02 4.46 -6.54
N GLU A 80 4.15 5.46 -7.43
CA GLU A 80 5.17 5.45 -8.49
C GLU A 80 6.58 5.38 -7.89
N ARG A 81 6.85 6.17 -6.85
CA ARG A 81 8.12 6.12 -6.13
C ARG A 81 8.37 4.74 -5.51
N PHE A 82 7.35 4.12 -4.91
CA PHE A 82 7.46 2.77 -4.36
C PHE A 82 7.83 1.74 -5.45
N PHE A 83 7.08 1.71 -6.55
CA PHE A 83 7.32 0.74 -7.61
C PHE A 83 8.66 0.94 -8.31
N ARG A 84 9.09 2.20 -8.49
CA ARG A 84 10.42 2.51 -9.02
C ARG A 84 11.50 1.88 -8.15
N SER A 85 11.45 2.11 -6.84
CA SER A 85 12.44 1.55 -5.92
C SER A 85 12.40 0.04 -5.84
N LEU A 86 11.21 -0.58 -5.77
CA LEU A 86 11.09 -2.04 -5.79
C LEU A 86 11.79 -2.62 -7.03
N LYS A 87 11.51 -2.06 -8.21
CA LYS A 87 12.08 -2.54 -9.48
C LYS A 87 13.60 -2.32 -9.57
N THR A 88 14.11 -1.21 -9.06
CA THR A 88 15.55 -0.88 -9.13
C THR A 88 16.36 -1.60 -8.07
N GLU A 89 15.82 -1.75 -6.85
CA GLU A 89 16.57 -2.21 -5.68
C GLU A 89 16.41 -3.71 -5.43
N TRP A 90 15.33 -4.35 -5.90
CA TRP A 90 14.99 -5.70 -5.48
C TRP A 90 14.62 -6.68 -6.60
N VAL A 91 14.04 -6.20 -7.70
CA VAL A 91 13.67 -7.06 -8.83
C VAL A 91 14.90 -7.26 -9.73
N PRO A 92 15.36 -8.51 -9.95
CA PRO A 92 16.46 -8.79 -10.87
C PRO A 92 16.11 -8.39 -12.30
N THR A 93 17.11 -8.02 -13.09
CA THR A 93 16.92 -7.62 -14.51
C THR A 93 16.30 -8.75 -15.34
N ASP A 94 16.69 -10.00 -15.09
CA ASP A 94 16.16 -11.19 -15.77
C ASP A 94 14.85 -11.71 -15.16
N GLY A 95 14.34 -11.03 -14.12
CA GLY A 95 13.17 -11.45 -13.36
C GLY A 95 13.45 -12.57 -12.36
N TYR A 96 12.37 -13.20 -11.88
CA TYR A 96 12.44 -14.34 -10.97
C TYR A 96 12.17 -15.64 -11.73
N VAL A 97 12.76 -16.75 -11.27
CA VAL A 97 12.61 -18.08 -11.89
C VAL A 97 11.16 -18.55 -11.80
N GLY A 98 10.48 -18.23 -10.70
CA GLY A 98 9.10 -18.68 -10.46
C GLY A 98 8.25 -17.73 -9.62
N LYS A 99 6.95 -17.99 -9.62
CA LYS A 99 5.97 -17.18 -8.86
C LYS A 99 6.19 -17.25 -7.35
N ASP A 100 6.66 -18.38 -6.84
CA ASP A 100 6.88 -18.56 -5.40
C ASP A 100 8.13 -17.82 -4.93
N GLU A 101 9.21 -17.87 -5.71
CA GLU A 101 10.39 -17.03 -5.49
C GLU A 101 10.00 -15.54 -5.55
N ALA A 102 9.29 -15.12 -6.60
CA ALA A 102 8.82 -13.75 -6.73
C ALA A 102 7.98 -13.31 -5.53
N ARG A 103 7.07 -14.18 -5.05
CA ARG A 103 6.26 -13.91 -3.86
C ARG A 103 7.12 -13.75 -2.62
N GLN A 104 8.08 -14.64 -2.40
CA GLN A 104 8.98 -14.59 -1.25
C GLN A 104 9.82 -13.31 -1.29
N GLN A 105 10.45 -13.00 -2.43
CA GLN A 105 11.31 -11.83 -2.60
C GLN A 105 10.53 -10.52 -2.44
N ILE A 106 9.37 -10.39 -3.08
CA ILE A 106 8.53 -9.20 -2.95
C ILE A 106 8.01 -9.03 -1.52
N SER A 107 7.61 -10.13 -0.86
CA SER A 107 7.18 -10.08 0.54
C SER A 107 8.33 -9.64 1.46
N GLY A 108 9.55 -10.15 1.22
CA GLY A 108 10.75 -9.80 1.95
C GLY A 108 11.10 -8.33 1.77
N TYR A 109 11.05 -7.81 0.54
CA TYR A 109 11.24 -6.38 0.29
C TYR A 109 10.23 -5.54 1.06
N ILE A 110 8.94 -5.89 1.02
CA ILE A 110 7.89 -5.08 1.65
C ILE A 110 8.03 -5.09 3.17
N LEU A 111 8.09 -6.30 3.77
CA LEU A 111 7.97 -6.48 5.22
C LEU A 111 9.30 -6.29 5.95
N ASN A 112 10.40 -6.82 5.39
CA ASN A 112 11.68 -6.89 6.08
C ASN A 112 12.63 -5.75 5.69
N TYR A 113 12.29 -4.95 4.68
CA TYR A 113 13.14 -3.85 4.23
C TYR A 113 12.37 -2.52 4.11
N TYR A 114 11.42 -2.42 3.18
CA TYR A 114 10.74 -1.16 2.89
C TYR A 114 9.99 -0.59 4.09
N ASN A 115 9.20 -1.41 4.79
CA ASN A 115 8.41 -0.96 5.93
C ASN A 115 9.26 -0.77 7.21
N SER A 116 10.31 -1.56 7.40
CA SER A 116 10.99 -1.74 8.70
C SER A 116 12.44 -1.24 8.75
N VAL A 117 13.09 -1.01 7.60
CA VAL A 117 14.52 -0.63 7.53
C VAL A 117 14.75 0.62 6.69
N ARG A 118 13.97 0.83 5.63
CA ARG A 118 14.18 1.92 4.69
C ARG A 118 13.81 3.27 5.31
N PRO A 119 14.70 4.27 5.34
CA PRO A 119 14.36 5.61 5.82
C PRO A 119 13.55 6.39 4.77
N HIS A 120 12.57 7.18 5.22
CA HIS A 120 11.73 8.00 4.36
C HIS A 120 11.87 9.49 4.68
N HIS A 121 12.24 10.30 3.68
CA HIS A 121 12.28 11.76 3.83
C HIS A 121 10.92 12.32 4.29
N TYR A 122 9.81 11.77 3.78
CA TYR A 122 8.46 12.15 4.20
C TYR A 122 8.22 11.95 5.71
N ASN A 123 8.87 10.96 6.32
CA ASN A 123 8.77 10.65 7.75
C ASN A 123 9.91 11.29 8.57
N GLY A 124 10.64 12.26 8.01
CA GLY A 124 11.78 12.89 8.69
C GLY A 124 12.97 11.94 8.89
N GLY A 125 13.16 10.98 7.98
CA GLY A 125 14.24 9.99 8.04
C GLY A 125 13.85 8.67 8.75
N LEU A 126 12.67 8.60 9.37
CA LEU A 126 12.18 7.36 9.97
C LEU A 126 11.65 6.38 8.93
N THR A 127 11.68 5.10 9.27
CA THR A 127 10.97 4.06 8.52
C THR A 127 9.45 4.23 8.64
N PRO A 128 8.65 3.65 7.73
CA PRO A 128 7.20 3.65 7.85
C PRO A 128 6.70 3.09 9.19
N GLU A 129 7.28 2.00 9.67
CA GLU A 129 6.88 1.39 10.94
C GLU A 129 7.29 2.23 12.15
N GLU A 130 8.51 2.79 12.18
CA GLU A 130 8.93 3.68 13.26
C GLU A 130 8.06 4.94 13.33
N SER A 131 7.71 5.52 12.18
CA SER A 131 6.82 6.69 12.12
C SER A 131 5.44 6.38 12.72
N GLU A 132 4.84 5.23 12.37
CA GLU A 132 3.57 4.78 12.95
C GLU A 132 3.69 4.50 14.45
N ASN A 133 4.75 3.83 14.88
CA ASN A 133 4.98 3.50 16.28
C ASN A 133 5.16 4.77 17.12
N ARG A 134 5.91 5.74 16.60
CA ARG A 134 6.10 7.04 17.25
C ARG A 134 4.78 7.79 17.41
N TYR A 135 3.97 7.84 16.36
CA TYR A 135 2.64 8.45 16.42
C TYR A 135 1.76 7.76 17.47
N ARG A 136 1.70 6.42 17.46
CA ARG A 136 0.90 5.65 18.43
C ARG A 136 1.36 5.88 19.86
N PHE A 137 2.67 5.97 20.10
CA PHE A 137 3.23 6.26 21.42
C PHE A 137 2.75 7.61 21.92
N TYR A 138 3.00 8.69 21.17
CA TYR A 138 2.62 10.05 21.60
C TYR A 138 1.11 10.25 21.71
N CYS A 139 0.32 9.78 20.74
CA CYS A 139 -1.13 9.99 20.78
C CYS A 139 -1.81 9.19 21.90
N LYS A 140 -1.33 7.97 22.22
CA LYS A 140 -1.84 7.23 23.37
C LYS A 140 -1.46 7.89 24.69
N THR A 141 -0.25 8.43 24.80
CA THR A 141 0.17 9.15 26.00
C THR A 141 -0.69 10.38 26.24
N VAL A 142 -0.99 11.17 25.20
CA VAL A 142 -1.85 12.36 25.34
C VAL A 142 -3.30 11.99 25.69
N ALA A 143 -3.86 10.94 25.06
CA ALA A 143 -5.22 10.49 25.35
C ALA A 143 -5.39 9.88 26.76
N ASN A 144 -4.32 9.44 27.40
CA ASN A 144 -4.34 8.92 28.77
C ASN A 144 -4.19 10.01 29.85
N ILE A 145 -3.90 11.26 29.45
CA ILE A 145 -3.73 12.41 30.38
C ILE A 145 -5.04 13.22 30.52
N THR A 146 -6.05 12.90 29.70
CA THR A 146 -7.43 13.45 29.78
C THR A 146 -8.41 12.41 30.31
#